data_AF-W4VGA4-F1
#
_entry.id   AF-W4VGA4-F1
#
_cell.length_a   1.000
_cell.length_b   1.000
_cell.length_c   1.000
_cell.angle_alpha   90.00
_cell.angle_beta   90.00
_cell.angle_gamma   90.00
#
_symmetry.space_group_name_H-M   'P 1'
#
loop_
_entity.id
_entity.type
_entity.pdbx_description
1 polymer ?
#
loop_
_entity_poly.entity_id
_entity_poly.type
_entity_poly.pdbx_seq_one_letter_code
_entity_poly.pdbx_strand_id
1 'polypeptide(L)' 'MILRWDLQQGIITIPKSVKKQRIQDNADVFDFELTEEEMKLIANMNKEERIGPDPDAFNKR' A
#
# COMPACT_ATOMS: atom_id res chain seq x y z
N MET A 1 -0.56 -6.02 -6.71
CA MET A 1 -0.68 -4.65 -7.28
C MET A 1 -0.43 -3.54 -6.27
N ILE A 2 -1.20 -3.40 -5.16
CA ILE A 2 -1.01 -2.25 -4.23
C ILE A 2 0.42 -2.17 -3.66
N LEU A 3 0.99 -3.31 -3.24
CA LEU A 3 2.37 -3.34 -2.76
C LEU A 3 3.38 -2.88 -3.82
N ARG A 4 3.13 -3.19 -5.10
CA ARG A 4 3.96 -2.73 -6.22
C ARG A 4 3.80 -1.22 -6.44
N TRP A 5 2.58 -0.71 -6.31
CA TRP A 5 2.30 0.72 -6.40
C TRP A 5 3.08 1.50 -5.33
N ASP A 6 3.07 1.06 -4.06
CA ASP A 6 3.85 1.67 -2.98
C ASP A 6 5.35 1.72 -3.35
N LEU A 7 5.89 0.58 -3.82
CA LEU A 7 7.31 0.46 -4.18
C LEU A 7 7.69 1.38 -5.35
N GLN A 8 6.86 1.50 -6.38
CA GLN A 8 7.09 2.40 -7.51
C GLN A 8 6.94 3.89 -7.15
N GLN A 9 6.20 4.21 -6.09
CA GLN A 9 6.17 5.55 -5.50
C GLN A 9 7.39 5.84 -4.60
N GLY A 10 8.29 4.86 -4.39
CA GLY A 10 9.42 4.98 -3.48
C GLY A 10 9.05 4.86 -2.00
N ILE A 11 7.86 4.35 -1.69
CA ILE A 11 7.38 4.15 -0.33
C ILE A 11 7.73 2.73 0.13
N ILE A 12 8.38 2.62 1.29
CA ILE A 12 8.67 1.33 1.92
C ILE A 12 7.36 0.74 2.47
N THR A 13 6.98 -0.44 1.99
CA THR A 13 5.74 -1.14 2.39
C THR A 13 6.02 -2.24 3.41
N ILE A 14 5.14 -2.39 4.41
CA ILE A 14 5.25 -3.37 5.51
C ILE A 14 3.96 -4.20 5.66
N PRO A 15 3.65 -5.10 4.71
CA PRO A 15 2.39 -5.82 4.69
C PRO A 15 2.27 -6.83 5.84
N LYS A 16 1.25 -6.65 6.69
CA LYS A 16 0.94 -7.61 7.77
C LYS A 16 0.25 -8.85 7.22
N SER A 17 0.77 -10.03 7.54
CA SER A 17 0.08 -11.31 7.35
C SER A 17 0.56 -12.35 8.37
N VAL A 18 -0.34 -13.26 8.77
CA VAL A 18 -0.02 -14.47 9.56
C VAL A 18 -0.16 -15.75 8.75
N LYS A 19 -0.70 -15.67 7.53
CA LYS A 19 -0.89 -16.82 6.64
C LYS A 19 0.36 -16.97 5.77
N LYS A 20 1.02 -18.14 5.84
CA LYS A 20 2.27 -18.42 5.11
C LYS A 20 2.17 -18.11 3.62
N GLN A 21 1.12 -18.59 2.95
CA GLN A 21 0.91 -18.33 1.53
C GLN A 21 0.89 -16.83 1.21
N ARG A 22 0.11 -16.05 1.98
CA ARG A 22 0.03 -14.60 1.79
C ARG A 22 1.36 -13.88 2.05
N ILE A 23 2.20 -14.39 2.95
CA ILE A 23 3.53 -13.81 3.18
C ILE A 23 4.40 -13.99 1.94
N GLN A 24 4.34 -15.17 1.31
CA GLN A 24 5.05 -15.45 0.06
C GLN A 24 4.49 -14.60 -1.08
N ASP A 25 3.16 -14.60 -1.28
CA ASP A 25 2.51 -13.81 -2.34
C ASP A 25 2.77 -12.30 -2.18
N ASN A 26 2.81 -11.78 -0.95
CA ASN A 26 3.10 -10.37 -0.71
C ASN A 26 4.55 -9.99 -1.02
N ALA A 27 5.48 -10.95 -0.94
CA ALA A 27 6.88 -10.75 -1.28
C ALA A 27 7.12 -10.90 -2.80
N ASP A 28 6.23 -11.58 -3.51
CA ASP A 28 6.33 -11.83 -4.95
C ASP A 28 5.67 -10.69 -5.75
N VAL A 29 6.29 -9.52 -5.70
CA VAL A 29 5.80 -8.30 -6.36
C VAL A 29 6.88 -7.60 -7.19
N PHE A 30 7.95 -8.33 -7.53
CA PHE A 30 9.13 -7.79 -8.21
C PHE A 30 9.24 -8.23 -9.68
N ASP A 31 8.42 -9.19 -10.08
CA ASP A 31 8.37 -9.81 -11.40
C ASP A 31 7.52 -9.02 -12.43
N PHE A 32 6.77 -8.01 -11.99
CA PHE A 32 6.01 -7.10 -12.85
C PHE A 32 6.17 -5.64 -12.44
N GLU A 33 5.75 -4.74 -13.33
CA GLU A 33 5.69 -3.30 -13.12
C GLU A 33 4.33 -2.75 -13.55
N LEU A 34 3.84 -1.73 -12.83
CA LEU A 34 2.66 -0.97 -13.22
C LEU A 34 3.04 0.11 -14.22
N THR A 35 2.26 0.21 -15.28
CA THR A 35 2.36 1.28 -16.28
C THR A 35 2.02 2.64 -15.67
N GLU A 36 2.47 3.72 -16.30
CA GLU A 36 2.13 5.08 -15.84
C GLU A 36 0.61 5.33 -15.78
N GLU A 37 -0.16 4.73 -16.70
CA GLU A 37 -1.61 4.85 -16.73
C GLU A 37 -2.27 4.18 -15.52
N GLU A 38 -1.82 2.97 -15.17
CA GLU A 38 -2.30 2.25 -13.97
C GLU A 38 -1.92 3.00 -12.69
N MET A 39 -0.69 3.55 -12.64
CA MET A 39 -0.24 4.36 -11.52
C MET A 39 -1.14 5.59 -11.32
N LYS A 40 -1.51 6.28 -12.41
CA LYS A 40 -2.45 7.43 -12.38
C LYS A 40 -3.86 7.01 -11.98
N LEU A 41 -4.34 5.87 -12.47
CA LEU A 41 -5.66 5.35 -12.12
C LEU A 41 -5.77 5.12 -10.61
N ILE A 42 -4.77 4.48 -10.00
CA ILE A 42 -4.74 4.22 -8.56
C ILE A 42 -4.64 5.54 -7.78
N ALA A 43 -3.82 6.49 -8.23
CA ALA A 43 -3.71 7.81 -7.58
C ALA A 43 -5.06 8.56 -7.54
N ASN A 44 -5.86 8.45 -8.61
CA ASN A 44 -7.18 9.07 -8.70
C ASN A 44 -8.24 8.41 -7.79
N MET A 45 -7.93 7.30 -7.12
CA MET A 45 -8.83 6.67 -6.16
C MET A 45 -8.73 7.26 -4.74
N ASN A 46 -7.83 8.22 -4.51
CA ASN A 46 -7.70 8.88 -3.21
C ASN A 46 -8.98 9.63 -2.83
N LYS A 47 -9.49 9.37 -1.62
CA LYS A 47 -10.69 10.02 -1.04
C LYS A 47 -10.37 10.91 0.17
N GLU A 48 -9.08 11.04 0.52
CA GLU A 48 -8.64 11.72 1.75
C GLU A 48 -9.22 11.10 3.04
N GLU A 49 -9.64 9.84 2.97
CA GLU A 49 -10.21 9.10 4.10
C GLU A 49 -9.11 8.37 4.88
N ARG A 50 -9.14 8.48 6.22
CA ARG A 50 -8.25 7.72 7.12
C ARG A 50 -8.98 6.50 7.67
N ILE A 51 -8.37 5.33 7.56
CA ILE A 51 -8.86 4.09 8.20
C ILE A 51 -8.35 3.97 9.64
N GLY A 52 -7.15 4.49 9.91
CA GLY A 52 -6.59 4.58 11.26
C GLY A 52 -7.08 5.83 12.00
N PRO A 53 -6.80 5.90 13.31
CA PRO A 53 -7.08 7.09 14.10
C PRO A 53 -6.29 8.30 13.57
N ASP A 54 -6.85 9.49 13.77
CA ASP A 54 -6.16 10.74 13.50
C ASP A 54 -4.94 10.86 14.45
N PRO A 55 -3.71 10.99 13.91
CA PRO A 55 -2.50 11.15 14.71
C PRO A 55 -2.59 12.26 15.77
N ASP A 56 -3.30 13.36 15.47
CA ASP A 56 -3.41 14.52 16.36
C ASP A 56 -4.46 14.32 17.46
N ALA A 57 -5.37 13.35 17.29
CA ALA A 57 -6.42 13.03 18.25
C ALA A 57 -6.15 11.72 19.02
N PHE A 58 -5.25 10.86 18.54
CA PHE A 58 -5.02 9.52 19.09
C PHE A 58 -4.52 9.52 20.55
N ASN A 59 -3.85 10.60 20.99
CA ASN A 59 -3.26 10.71 22.33
C ASN A 59 -3.87 11.82 23.19
N LYS A 60 -5.06 12.34 22.85
CA LYS A 60 -5.75 13.31 23.72
C LYS A 60 -6.27 12.59 24.97
N ARG A 61 -5.48 12.71 26.04
CA ARG A 61 -5.82 12.32 27.42
C ARG A 61 -7.15 12.91 27.87
#